data_AF-A0A062XYT6-F1
#
_entry.id   AF-A0A062XYT6-F1
#
_cell.length_a   1.000
_cell.length_b   1.000
_cell.length_c   1.000
_cell.angle_alpha   90.00
_cell.angle_beta   90.00
_cell.angle_gamma   90.00
#
_symmetry.space_group_name_H-M   'P 1'
#
loop_
_entity.id
_entity.type
_entity.pdbx_description
1 polymer ?
#
loop_
_entity_poly.entity_id
_entity_poly.type
_entity_poly.pdbx_seq_one_letter_code
_entity_poly.pdbx_strand_id
1 'polypeptide(L)'
;MKLATCFLLLASGCWAQGTSVVHTVHNLSAFGPGEVKVLGEKEVCKFCHVPHSATVSAPLWGRPVPQGQFRVPEVSAGRGKAPAPQPDGASRLCLSCHDGSVAQGFSPAAKTLKAFSVGGLREKGDLSGSHPVSIPLPESSLDPDDERDMGVKAQAVIAADPTVRLDKDGKLQCTTCHDPHADPYYQPGVVPHFWVRPTVDEVCLACHELR
;
A
#
# COMPACT_ATOMS: atom_id res chain seq x y z
N MET A 1 -21.79 -35.18 47.69
CA MET A 1 -21.59 -33.81 47.18
C MET A 1 -20.24 -33.73 46.48
N LYS A 2 -20.24 -33.48 45.17
CA LYS A 2 -19.25 -32.70 44.40
C LYS A 2 -19.61 -32.85 42.91
N LEU A 3 -20.52 -31.99 42.45
CA LEU A 3 -20.78 -31.79 41.02
C LEU A 3 -19.57 -31.04 40.44
N ALA A 4 -18.89 -31.64 39.48
CA ALA A 4 -17.84 -31.00 38.70
C ALA A 4 -18.48 -30.39 37.45
N THR A 5 -18.72 -29.08 37.49
CA THR A 5 -19.25 -28.30 36.36
C THR A 5 -18.11 -28.02 35.39
N CYS A 6 -18.13 -28.65 34.22
CA CYS A 6 -17.17 -28.41 33.15
C CYS A 6 -17.58 -27.13 32.40
N PHE A 7 -16.88 -26.02 32.64
CA PHE A 7 -17.04 -24.79 31.85
C PHE A 7 -16.35 -24.98 30.49
N LEU A 8 -17.14 -25.15 29.43
CA LEU A 8 -16.66 -25.01 28.05
C LEU A 8 -16.37 -23.53 27.79
N LEU A 9 -15.09 -23.17 27.80
CA LEU A 9 -14.61 -21.91 27.25
C LEU A 9 -14.67 -22.01 25.72
N LEU A 10 -15.76 -21.49 25.14
CA LEU A 10 -15.82 -21.16 23.72
C LEU A 10 -14.86 -19.98 23.49
N ALA A 11 -13.62 -20.29 23.12
CA ALA A 11 -12.73 -19.31 22.53
C ALA A 11 -13.28 -18.96 21.15
N SER A 12 -14.13 -17.93 21.09
CA SER A 12 -14.48 -17.25 19.86
C SER A 12 -13.22 -16.59 19.32
N GLY A 13 -12.44 -17.33 18.53
CA GLY A 13 -11.43 -16.76 17.67
C GLY A 13 -12.15 -15.84 16.70
N CYS A 14 -12.14 -14.54 16.98
CA CYS A 14 -12.48 -13.53 16.00
C CYS A 14 -11.34 -13.54 14.98
N TRP A 15 -11.45 -14.38 13.96
CA TRP A 15 -10.62 -14.24 12.78
C TRP A 15 -10.95 -12.86 12.23
N ALA A 16 -10.00 -11.93 12.31
CA ALA A 16 -10.11 -10.65 11.64
C ALA A 16 -10.24 -10.93 10.14
N GLN A 17 -11.47 -11.06 9.64
CA GLN A 17 -11.74 -11.04 8.21
C GLN A 17 -11.36 -9.64 7.77
N GLY A 18 -10.23 -9.51 7.07
CA GLY A 18 -9.77 -8.22 6.60
C GLY A 18 -10.89 -7.52 5.85
N THR A 19 -11.14 -6.27 6.21
CA THR A 19 -12.22 -5.47 5.61
C THR A 19 -11.95 -5.35 4.11
N SER A 20 -12.72 -6.06 3.28
CA SER A 20 -12.60 -5.95 1.83
C SER A 20 -12.72 -4.48 1.42
N VAL A 21 -11.98 -4.06 0.38
CA VAL A 21 -12.02 -2.69 -0.16
C VAL A 21 -13.45 -2.20 -0.42
N VAL A 22 -14.38 -3.11 -0.72
CA VAL A 22 -15.82 -2.87 -0.88
C VAL A 22 -16.44 -2.13 0.32
N HIS A 23 -15.93 -2.36 1.52
CA HIS A 23 -16.45 -1.78 2.77
C HIS A 23 -15.59 -0.62 3.29
N THR A 24 -14.65 -0.11 2.47
CA THR A 24 -13.73 0.97 2.86
C THR A 24 -14.05 2.27 2.14
N VAL A 25 -13.46 3.38 2.59
CA VAL A 25 -13.57 4.69 1.93
C VAL A 25 -13.04 4.70 0.49
N HIS A 26 -12.27 3.69 0.10
CA HIS A 26 -11.77 3.51 -1.27
C HIS A 26 -12.74 2.77 -2.18
N ASN A 27 -13.89 2.31 -1.68
CA ASN A 27 -15.01 2.00 -2.55
C ASN A 27 -15.60 3.31 -3.09
N LEU A 28 -15.18 3.71 -4.29
CA LEU A 28 -15.64 4.95 -4.92
C LEU A 28 -16.97 4.77 -5.68
N SER A 29 -17.63 3.61 -5.59
CA SER A 29 -18.95 3.38 -6.19
C SER A 29 -20.04 4.13 -5.42
N ALA A 30 -21.25 4.17 -5.98
CA ALA A 30 -22.41 4.78 -5.35
C ALA A 30 -22.77 4.18 -3.97
N PHE A 31 -22.31 2.97 -3.67
CA PHE A 31 -22.56 2.24 -2.42
C PHE A 31 -21.42 2.33 -1.41
N GLY A 32 -20.33 3.03 -1.74
CA GLY A 32 -19.19 3.21 -0.85
C GLY A 32 -19.52 4.01 0.41
N PRO A 33 -18.85 3.71 1.54
CA PRO A 33 -19.03 4.46 2.79
C PRO A 33 -18.34 5.83 2.80
N GLY A 34 -17.45 6.11 1.84
CA GLY A 34 -16.70 7.38 1.76
C GLY A 34 -17.53 8.55 1.21
N GLU A 35 -17.07 9.78 1.51
CA GLU A 35 -17.66 11.00 0.94
C GLU A 35 -17.38 11.15 -0.56
N VAL A 36 -16.20 10.67 -1.01
CA VAL A 36 -15.79 10.70 -2.41
C VAL A 36 -16.33 9.45 -3.11
N LYS A 37 -17.29 9.65 -4.01
CA LYS A 37 -17.90 8.57 -4.80
C LYS A 37 -18.42 9.07 -6.14
N VAL A 38 -18.54 8.14 -7.09
CA VAL A 38 -19.13 8.37 -8.41
C VAL A 38 -20.57 7.91 -8.42
N LEU A 39 -21.49 8.86 -8.54
CA LEU A 39 -22.92 8.59 -8.62
C LEU A 39 -23.22 7.80 -9.90
N GLY A 40 -24.04 6.74 -9.78
CA GLY A 40 -24.44 5.88 -10.89
C GLY A 40 -23.46 4.75 -11.21
N GLU A 41 -22.25 4.74 -10.65
CA GLU A 41 -21.31 3.63 -10.75
C GLU A 41 -21.59 2.61 -9.64
N LYS A 42 -21.63 1.32 -9.99
CA LYS A 42 -21.89 0.21 -9.05
C LYS A 42 -20.68 -0.72 -8.90
N GLU A 43 -19.74 -0.69 -9.84
CA GLU A 43 -18.59 -1.58 -9.86
C GLU A 43 -17.44 -1.01 -9.02
N VAL A 44 -17.09 -1.68 -7.94
CA VAL A 44 -16.00 -1.26 -7.03
C VAL A 44 -14.60 -1.38 -7.68
N CYS A 45 -14.38 -2.38 -8.53
CA CYS A 45 -13.05 -2.65 -9.10
C CYS A 45 -12.72 -1.73 -10.30
N LYS A 46 -13.73 -1.15 -10.95
CA LYS A 46 -13.58 -0.39 -12.19
C LYS A 46 -12.75 0.89 -12.05
N PHE A 47 -12.57 1.38 -10.83
CA PHE A 47 -11.72 2.54 -10.56
C PHE A 47 -10.23 2.26 -10.72
N CYS A 48 -9.84 0.99 -10.63
CA CYS A 48 -8.46 0.52 -10.75
C CYS A 48 -8.27 -0.40 -11.96
N HIS A 49 -9.27 -1.22 -12.29
CA HIS A 49 -9.20 -2.23 -13.32
C HIS A 49 -10.16 -1.97 -14.48
N VAL A 50 -9.83 -2.50 -15.65
CA VAL A 50 -10.76 -2.53 -16.80
C VAL A 50 -11.73 -3.70 -16.60
N PRO A 51 -13.07 -3.47 -16.59
CA PRO A 51 -14.03 -4.56 -16.70
C PRO A 51 -13.84 -5.24 -18.05
N HIS A 52 -13.49 -6.52 -18.04
CA HIS A 52 -13.39 -7.32 -19.25
C HIS A 52 -14.33 -8.53 -19.15
N SER A 53 -14.93 -8.92 -20.26
CA SER A 53 -15.81 -10.10 -20.34
C SER A 53 -15.04 -11.40 -20.56
N ALA A 54 -13.73 -11.34 -20.82
CA ALA A 54 -12.88 -12.49 -21.11
C ALA A 54 -12.20 -13.04 -19.85
N THR A 55 -11.80 -14.30 -19.79
CA THR A 55 -11.00 -14.83 -18.68
C THR A 55 -9.51 -14.53 -18.92
N VAL A 56 -9.01 -13.41 -18.41
CA VAL A 56 -7.56 -13.17 -18.26
C VAL A 56 -7.08 -13.67 -16.89
N SER A 57 -5.82 -14.10 -16.81
CA SER A 57 -5.22 -14.63 -15.57
C SER A 57 -5.02 -13.57 -14.48
N ALA A 58 -5.04 -12.27 -14.83
CA ALA A 58 -5.01 -11.15 -13.91
C ALA A 58 -5.79 -9.96 -14.49
N PRO A 59 -6.55 -9.20 -13.68
CA PRO A 59 -7.28 -8.02 -14.16
C PRO A 59 -6.37 -6.96 -14.79
N LEU A 60 -6.79 -6.39 -15.92
CA LEU A 60 -6.05 -5.31 -16.59
C LEU A 60 -6.15 -3.99 -15.81
N TRP A 61 -5.10 -3.16 -15.86
CA TRP A 61 -5.10 -1.84 -15.25
C TRP A 61 -5.94 -0.84 -16.05
N GLY A 62 -6.87 -0.16 -15.38
CA GLY A 62 -7.90 0.69 -15.99
C GLY A 62 -7.55 2.16 -16.11
N ARG A 63 -6.33 2.56 -15.75
CA ARG A 63 -5.91 3.97 -15.76
C ARG A 63 -4.67 4.22 -16.61
N PRO A 64 -4.54 5.43 -17.20
CA PRO A 64 -3.28 5.85 -17.78
C PRO A 64 -2.18 5.84 -16.72
N VAL A 65 -1.15 5.03 -16.94
CA VAL A 65 0.02 4.99 -16.07
C VAL A 65 0.88 6.22 -16.39
N PRO A 66 1.26 7.05 -15.38
CA PRO A 66 2.06 8.24 -15.61
C PRO A 66 3.32 7.93 -16.42
N GLN A 67 3.58 8.75 -17.43
CA GLN A 67 4.81 8.72 -18.22
C GLN A 67 5.69 9.88 -17.74
N GLY A 68 6.98 9.64 -17.50
CA GLY A 68 7.92 10.65 -16.99
C GLY A 68 8.52 10.34 -15.62
N GLN A 69 9.27 11.31 -15.10
CA GLN A 69 10.03 11.17 -13.86
C GLN A 69 9.28 11.78 -12.67
N PHE A 70 9.51 11.19 -11.50
CA PHE A 70 9.12 11.67 -10.19
C PHE A 70 10.34 12.25 -9.48
N ARG A 71 10.11 13.27 -8.64
CA ARG A 71 11.10 13.67 -7.65
C ARG A 71 11.10 12.62 -6.54
N VAL A 72 12.18 11.86 -6.44
CA VAL A 72 12.29 10.69 -5.57
C VAL A 72 13.08 11.02 -4.30
N PRO A 73 12.89 10.27 -3.20
CA PRO A 73 13.72 10.41 -2.01
C PRO A 73 15.16 9.95 -2.29
N GLU A 74 16.09 10.34 -1.42
CA GLU A 74 17.44 9.80 -1.40
C GLU A 74 17.50 8.47 -0.64
N VAL A 75 18.31 7.54 -1.13
CA VAL A 75 18.63 6.26 -0.48
C VAL A 75 20.12 6.16 -0.23
N SER A 76 20.50 5.38 0.78
CA SER A 76 21.90 5.04 1.02
C SER A 76 22.44 4.18 -0.13
N ALA A 77 23.58 4.56 -0.67
CA ALA A 77 24.28 3.88 -1.75
C ALA A 77 25.77 3.77 -1.39
N GLY A 78 26.14 2.67 -0.74
CA GLY A 78 27.49 2.52 -0.17
C GLY A 78 27.77 3.58 0.91
N ARG A 79 28.83 4.37 0.75
CA ARG A 79 29.21 5.47 1.66
C ARG A 79 28.54 6.81 1.36
N GLY A 80 27.59 6.85 0.43
CA GLY A 80 26.95 8.09 -0.02
C GLY A 80 25.44 7.98 -0.11
N LYS A 81 24.82 9.07 -0.57
CA LYS A 81 23.39 9.11 -0.91
C LYS A 81 23.24 9.17 -2.42
N ALA A 82 22.20 8.52 -2.93
CA ALA A 82 21.80 8.63 -4.32
C ALA A 82 20.28 8.75 -4.40
N PRO A 83 19.72 9.38 -5.45
CA PRO A 83 18.29 9.33 -5.71
C PRO A 83 17.82 7.87 -5.83
N ALA A 84 16.66 7.56 -5.25
CA ALA A 84 16.05 6.24 -5.45
C ALA A 84 15.76 5.98 -6.95
N PRO A 85 15.70 4.71 -7.37
CA PRO A 85 15.14 4.34 -8.67
C PRO A 85 13.77 4.99 -8.92
N GLN A 86 13.48 5.28 -10.18
CA GLN A 86 12.16 5.77 -10.57
C GLN A 86 11.10 4.69 -10.33
N PRO A 87 9.87 5.05 -9.89
CA PRO A 87 8.81 4.09 -9.67
C PRO A 87 8.51 3.27 -10.92
N ASP A 88 8.48 1.95 -10.74
CA ASP A 88 8.13 0.95 -11.75
C ASP A 88 7.04 0.01 -11.22
N GLY A 89 6.71 -1.03 -11.99
CA GLY A 89 5.83 -2.12 -11.55
C GLY A 89 4.53 -1.64 -10.92
N ALA A 90 4.18 -2.24 -9.77
CA ALA A 90 2.96 -1.94 -9.03
C ALA A 90 2.95 -0.51 -8.48
N SER A 91 4.07 0.01 -7.97
CA SER A 91 4.15 1.39 -7.47
C SER A 91 3.76 2.40 -8.55
N ARG A 92 4.19 2.21 -9.80
CA ARG A 92 3.83 3.10 -10.90
C ARG A 92 2.33 3.04 -11.26
N LEU A 93 1.68 1.90 -11.07
CA LEU A 93 0.22 1.77 -11.21
C LEU A 93 -0.50 2.58 -10.12
N CYS A 94 -0.08 2.45 -8.85
CA CYS A 94 -0.64 3.21 -7.72
C CYS A 94 -0.56 4.73 -7.97
N LEU A 95 0.55 5.18 -8.54
CA LEU A 95 0.78 6.59 -8.87
C LEU A 95 -0.12 7.11 -10.00
N SER A 96 -0.86 6.27 -10.73
CA SER A 96 -1.92 6.77 -11.64
C SER A 96 -3.11 7.43 -10.91
N CYS A 97 -3.18 7.28 -9.59
CA CYS A 97 -4.09 7.98 -8.69
C CYS A 97 -3.35 8.77 -7.59
N HIS A 98 -2.23 8.24 -7.10
CA HIS A 98 -1.48 8.77 -5.96
C HIS A 98 -0.25 9.59 -6.36
N ASP A 99 -0.16 10.09 -7.59
CA ASP A 99 0.94 10.99 -8.00
C ASP A 99 0.82 12.39 -7.42
N GLY A 100 -0.08 12.67 -6.49
CA GLY A 100 -0.30 14.02 -5.97
C GLY A 100 -1.05 14.92 -6.95
N SER A 101 -1.48 14.37 -8.10
CA SER A 101 -2.60 14.95 -8.80
C SER A 101 -3.86 14.73 -7.96
N VAL A 102 -4.69 15.76 -7.94
CA VAL A 102 -6.03 15.70 -7.41
C VAL A 102 -6.77 14.51 -8.05
N ALA A 103 -7.37 13.63 -7.25
CA ALA A 103 -8.28 12.61 -7.76
C ALA A 103 -9.35 13.31 -8.59
N GLN A 104 -9.25 13.19 -9.92
CA GLN A 104 -10.30 13.59 -10.82
C GLN A 104 -11.45 12.60 -10.62
N GLY A 105 -12.30 12.89 -9.64
CA GLY A 105 -13.65 12.36 -9.60
C GLY A 105 -14.40 12.94 -10.78
N PHE A 106 -14.34 12.28 -11.94
CA PHE A 106 -15.26 12.59 -13.02
C PHE A 106 -16.65 12.08 -12.60
N SER A 107 -17.50 13.00 -12.13
CA SER A 107 -18.93 12.77 -12.03
C SER A 107 -19.61 13.51 -13.18
N PRO A 108 -20.16 12.81 -14.19
CA PRO A 108 -20.95 13.44 -15.24
C PRO A 108 -22.15 14.22 -14.70
N ALA A 109 -22.62 13.88 -13.49
CA ALA A 109 -23.78 14.49 -12.84
C ALA A 109 -23.47 15.76 -12.03
N ALA A 110 -22.23 15.94 -11.52
CA ALA A 110 -21.97 16.95 -10.50
C ALA A 110 -21.46 18.30 -11.03
N LYS A 111 -21.07 18.44 -12.31
CA LYS A 111 -20.49 19.67 -12.92
C LYS A 111 -19.42 20.41 -12.08
N THR A 112 -18.86 19.78 -11.05
CA THR A 112 -17.87 20.37 -10.15
C THR A 112 -16.81 19.34 -9.85
N LEU A 113 -15.57 19.64 -10.24
CA LEU A 113 -14.37 18.94 -9.80
C LEU A 113 -14.11 19.36 -8.36
N LYS A 114 -14.59 18.61 -7.36
CA LYS A 114 -14.01 18.77 -6.03
C LYS A 114 -12.64 18.10 -6.07
N ALA A 115 -11.63 18.96 -5.98
CA ALA A 115 -10.27 18.52 -5.89
C ALA A 115 -10.01 17.91 -4.51
N PHE A 116 -9.77 16.61 -4.46
CA PHE A 116 -9.24 15.96 -3.26
C PHE A 116 -7.82 15.50 -3.55
N SER A 117 -6.86 15.94 -2.73
CA SER A 117 -5.53 15.33 -2.71
C SER A 117 -5.69 13.90 -2.19
N VAL A 118 -5.36 12.92 -3.03
CA VAL A 118 -5.38 11.50 -2.68
C VAL A 118 -3.95 11.01 -2.56
N GLY A 119 -3.60 10.52 -1.37
CA GLY A 119 -2.22 10.19 -1.03
C GLY A 119 -1.46 11.44 -0.64
N GLY A 120 -0.84 11.41 0.54
CA GLY A 120 -0.18 12.55 1.20
C GLY A 120 1.04 13.15 0.49
N LEU A 121 1.11 13.07 -0.84
CA LEU A 121 2.07 13.83 -1.61
C LEU A 121 1.72 15.32 -1.56
N ARG A 122 2.74 16.15 -1.39
CA ARG A 122 2.61 17.60 -1.22
C ARG A 122 2.41 18.31 -2.56
N GLU A 123 2.90 17.71 -3.64
CA GLU A 123 2.85 18.23 -5.01
C GLU A 123 2.78 17.08 -6.01
N LYS A 124 2.22 17.34 -7.19
CA LYS A 124 2.16 16.36 -8.27
C LYS A 124 3.58 15.91 -8.68
N GLY A 125 3.83 14.61 -8.61
CA GLY A 125 5.09 13.99 -9.00
C GLY A 125 6.19 14.06 -7.94
N ASP A 126 5.91 14.59 -6.74
CA ASP A 126 6.91 14.69 -5.66
C ASP A 126 6.75 13.59 -4.60
N LEU A 127 7.63 12.60 -4.68
CA LEU A 127 7.78 11.49 -3.74
C LEU A 127 8.90 11.72 -2.71
N SER A 128 9.59 12.87 -2.72
CA SER A 128 10.78 13.08 -1.90
C SER A 128 10.54 12.99 -0.39
N GLY A 129 9.29 13.17 0.06
CA GLY A 129 8.87 12.96 1.45
C GLY A 129 8.32 11.56 1.76
N SER A 130 8.34 10.65 0.79
CA SER A 130 7.80 9.28 0.94
C SER A 130 8.90 8.27 1.25
N HIS A 131 8.50 7.10 1.77
CA HIS A 131 9.41 5.96 1.84
C HIS A 131 9.80 5.52 0.42
N PRO A 132 11.07 5.20 0.14
CA PRO A 132 11.49 4.71 -1.16
C PRO A 132 10.71 3.44 -1.57
N VAL A 133 10.30 3.38 -2.83
CA VAL A 133 9.65 2.23 -3.47
C VAL A 133 10.26 1.98 -4.84
N SER A 134 9.99 0.81 -5.42
CA SER A 134 10.67 0.30 -6.61
C SER A 134 12.18 0.16 -6.43
N ILE A 135 12.61 -0.04 -5.18
CA ILE A 135 14.01 -0.19 -4.81
C ILE A 135 14.39 -1.66 -4.70
N PRO A 136 15.55 -2.08 -5.21
CA PRO A 136 16.11 -3.38 -4.86
C PRO A 136 16.47 -3.38 -3.38
N LEU A 137 16.25 -4.52 -2.72
CA LEU A 137 16.74 -4.76 -1.37
C LEU A 137 18.17 -5.29 -1.43
N PRO A 138 18.99 -5.05 -0.40
CA PRO A 138 20.39 -5.43 -0.44
C PRO A 138 20.57 -6.93 -0.23
N GLU A 139 21.54 -7.55 -0.91
CA GLU A 139 21.79 -9.00 -0.78
C GLU A 139 22.34 -9.37 0.60
N SER A 140 23.12 -8.49 1.22
CA SER A 140 23.58 -8.57 2.60
C SER A 140 22.95 -7.44 3.41
N SER A 141 22.86 -7.58 4.74
CA SER A 141 22.48 -6.46 5.60
C SER A 141 23.39 -5.27 5.30
N LEU A 142 22.82 -4.12 4.95
CA LEU A 142 23.62 -2.93 4.69
C LEU A 142 24.04 -2.33 6.01
N ASP A 143 25.28 -2.63 6.42
CA ASP A 143 26.09 -1.82 7.34
C ASP A 143 27.48 -2.44 7.57
N PRO A 144 28.56 -1.81 7.08
CA PRO A 144 29.88 -2.12 7.59
C PRO A 144 30.42 -1.16 8.67
N ASP A 145 29.90 0.07 8.86
CA ASP A 145 30.59 1.12 9.64
C ASP A 145 29.81 2.46 9.89
N ASP A 146 28.49 2.54 9.73
CA ASP A 146 27.78 3.83 9.85
C ASP A 146 27.01 3.93 11.18
N GLU A 147 27.23 4.97 11.99
CA GLU A 147 26.64 5.23 13.33
C GLU A 147 25.10 5.45 13.32
N ARG A 148 24.35 4.64 12.58
CA ARG A 148 22.89 4.71 12.46
C ARG A 148 22.24 3.69 13.39
N ASP A 149 21.28 4.15 14.18
CA ASP A 149 20.46 3.32 15.07
C ASP A 149 19.57 2.27 14.34
N MET A 150 19.51 2.33 12.99
CA MET A 150 18.66 1.48 12.15
C MET A 150 19.39 0.98 10.91
N GLY A 151 19.43 -0.35 10.76
CA GLY A 151 19.93 -1.06 9.57
C GLY A 151 18.80 -1.52 8.64
N VAL A 152 19.18 -1.97 7.44
CA VAL A 152 18.28 -2.68 6.51
C VAL A 152 18.72 -4.15 6.45
N LYS A 153 17.79 -5.05 6.72
CA LYS A 153 18.01 -6.50 6.65
C LYS A 153 18.34 -6.93 5.21
N ALA A 154 19.06 -8.03 5.09
CA ALA A 154 19.27 -8.67 3.79
C ALA A 154 17.94 -9.06 3.14
N GLN A 155 17.86 -8.97 1.81
CA GLN A 155 16.67 -9.31 1.03
C GLN A 155 16.16 -10.72 1.34
N ALA A 156 17.05 -11.70 1.51
CA ALA A 156 16.67 -13.07 1.84
C ALA A 156 15.96 -13.18 3.20
N VAL A 157 16.34 -12.36 4.18
CA VAL A 157 15.68 -12.30 5.50
C VAL A 157 14.31 -11.64 5.38
N ILE A 158 14.23 -10.55 4.60
CA ILE A 158 12.98 -9.83 4.35
C ILE A 158 11.97 -10.74 3.62
N ALA A 159 12.43 -11.45 2.58
CA ALA A 159 11.60 -12.34 1.77
C ALA A 159 11.18 -13.63 2.51
N ALA A 160 11.84 -13.98 3.61
CA ALA A 160 11.43 -15.10 4.45
C ALA A 160 10.18 -14.79 5.29
N ASP A 161 9.81 -13.51 5.44
CA ASP A 161 8.59 -13.12 6.12
C ASP A 161 7.37 -13.31 5.19
N PRO A 162 6.42 -14.20 5.53
CA PRO A 162 5.31 -14.55 4.63
C PRO A 162 4.30 -13.41 4.42
N THR A 163 4.37 -12.35 5.22
CA THR A 163 3.50 -11.17 5.08
C THR A 163 4.12 -10.12 4.15
N VAL A 164 5.42 -10.22 3.86
CA VAL A 164 6.13 -9.30 2.97
C VAL A 164 6.02 -9.80 1.54
N ARG A 165 5.52 -8.95 0.65
CA ARG A 165 5.38 -9.24 -0.78
C ARG A 165 6.33 -8.36 -1.59
N LEU A 166 7.46 -8.94 -1.99
CA LEU A 166 8.34 -8.33 -2.98
C LEU A 166 7.82 -8.62 -4.40
N ASP A 167 8.21 -7.80 -5.37
CA ASP A 167 7.88 -8.10 -6.75
C ASP A 167 8.74 -9.25 -7.33
N LYS A 168 8.49 -9.59 -8.60
CA LYS A 168 9.20 -10.66 -9.31
C LYS A 168 10.71 -10.45 -9.41
N ASP A 169 11.17 -9.21 -9.32
CA ASP A 169 12.59 -8.83 -9.38
C ASP A 169 13.16 -8.63 -7.96
N GLY A 170 12.37 -8.93 -6.93
CA GLY A 170 12.77 -8.81 -5.53
C GLY A 170 12.76 -7.38 -4.99
N LYS A 171 12.13 -6.44 -5.70
CA LYS A 171 12.06 -5.04 -5.27
C LYS A 171 10.93 -4.84 -4.27
N LEU A 172 11.15 -3.88 -3.37
CA LEU A 172 10.11 -3.33 -2.52
C LEU A 172 9.20 -2.42 -3.35
N GLN A 173 7.90 -2.69 -3.33
CA GLN A 173 6.87 -1.93 -4.04
C GLN A 173 5.85 -1.37 -3.05
N CYS A 174 4.92 -0.50 -3.48
CA CYS A 174 3.82 -0.04 -2.63
C CYS A 174 3.01 -1.22 -2.08
N THR A 175 2.85 -2.29 -2.89
CA THR A 175 2.14 -3.52 -2.52
C THR A 175 2.85 -4.38 -1.47
N THR A 176 4.09 -4.03 -1.12
CA THR A 176 4.82 -4.69 -0.04
C THR A 176 4.23 -4.33 1.32
N CYS A 177 3.77 -3.07 1.47
CA CYS A 177 3.17 -2.58 2.72
C CYS A 177 1.65 -2.40 2.62
N HIS A 178 1.11 -2.19 1.39
CA HIS A 178 -0.31 -1.93 1.16
C HIS A 178 -1.01 -3.06 0.37
N ASP A 179 -2.17 -3.51 0.82
CA ASP A 179 -3.06 -4.39 0.06
C ASP A 179 -4.23 -3.59 -0.55
N PRO A 180 -4.26 -3.32 -1.86
CA PRO A 180 -5.32 -2.53 -2.47
C PRO A 180 -6.70 -3.20 -2.43
N HIS A 181 -6.79 -4.47 -2.04
CA HIS A 181 -8.05 -5.22 -2.00
C HIS A 181 -8.61 -5.38 -0.58
N ALA A 182 -7.82 -5.08 0.45
CA ALA A 182 -8.22 -5.29 1.84
C ALA A 182 -7.60 -4.24 2.76
N ASP A 183 -8.39 -3.80 3.72
CA ASP A 183 -7.99 -2.84 4.73
C ASP A 183 -8.19 -3.41 6.15
N PRO A 184 -7.45 -4.48 6.50
CA PRO A 184 -7.68 -5.24 7.72
C PRO A 184 -7.32 -4.49 9.01
N TYR A 185 -6.39 -3.53 8.93
CA TYR A 185 -5.78 -2.92 10.11
C TYR A 185 -6.01 -1.41 10.24
N TYR A 186 -6.73 -0.78 9.31
CA TYR A 186 -6.96 0.65 9.35
C TYR A 186 -7.55 1.10 10.69
N GLN A 187 -6.88 2.09 11.27
CA GLN A 187 -7.28 2.75 12.49
C GLN A 187 -7.08 4.26 12.27
N PRO A 188 -8.15 5.06 12.24
CA PRO A 188 -8.05 6.50 12.00
C PRO A 188 -7.03 7.16 12.93
N GLY A 189 -6.03 7.84 12.34
CA GLY A 189 -4.97 8.54 13.08
C GLY A 189 -3.86 7.66 13.66
N VAL A 190 -3.92 6.33 13.49
CA VAL A 190 -2.93 5.38 14.04
C VAL A 190 -2.31 4.52 12.95
N VAL A 191 -3.13 3.83 12.15
CA VAL A 191 -2.69 2.91 11.11
C VAL A 191 -3.23 3.39 9.76
N PRO A 192 -2.36 3.70 8.79
CA PRO A 192 -2.79 4.08 7.45
C PRO A 192 -3.63 3.00 6.77
N HIS A 193 -4.45 3.42 5.81
CA HIS A 193 -5.24 2.51 4.98
C HIS A 193 -4.36 1.47 4.26
N PHE A 194 -4.93 0.28 4.10
CA PHE A 194 -4.42 -0.85 3.36
C PHE A 194 -3.17 -1.49 3.93
N TRP A 195 -2.72 -1.10 5.12
CA TRP A 195 -1.54 -1.74 5.69
C TRP A 195 -1.73 -3.24 5.86
N VAL A 196 -0.67 -3.99 5.58
CA VAL A 196 -0.63 -5.45 5.74
C VAL A 196 -0.25 -5.87 7.16
N ARG A 197 0.00 -4.91 8.06
CA ARG A 197 0.34 -5.11 9.47
C ARG A 197 -0.34 -4.08 10.38
N PRO A 198 -0.59 -4.43 11.66
CA PRO A 198 -1.35 -3.62 12.59
C PRO A 198 -0.63 -2.41 13.18
N THR A 199 0.69 -2.29 13.05
CA THR A 199 1.45 -1.18 13.66
C THR A 199 2.56 -0.66 12.75
N VAL A 200 2.96 0.60 12.98
CA VAL A 200 4.08 1.26 12.28
C VAL A 200 5.37 0.48 12.49
N ASP A 201 5.63 0.09 13.73
CA ASP A 201 6.82 -0.65 14.10
C ASP A 201 6.87 -2.01 13.40
N GLU A 202 5.75 -2.73 13.31
CA GLU A 202 5.74 -4.02 12.63
C GLU A 202 5.99 -3.91 11.12
N VAL A 203 5.51 -2.85 10.45
CA VAL A 203 5.81 -2.61 9.04
C VAL A 203 7.30 -2.27 8.87
N CYS A 204 7.80 -1.33 9.67
CA CYS A 204 9.19 -0.88 9.58
C CYS A 204 10.16 -2.02 9.89
N LEU A 205 9.93 -2.75 10.98
CA LEU A 205 10.77 -3.84 11.44
C LEU A 205 10.66 -5.12 10.60
N ALA A 206 9.74 -5.17 9.62
CA ALA A 206 9.78 -6.22 8.60
C ALA A 206 11.05 -6.13 7.75
N CYS A 207 11.50 -4.90 7.45
CA CYS A 207 12.67 -4.63 6.62
C CYS A 207 13.86 -4.09 7.40
N HIS A 208 13.59 -3.36 8.47
CA HIS A 208 14.62 -2.74 9.29
C HIS A 208 14.92 -3.54 10.56
N GLU A 209 16.10 -3.30 11.10
CA GLU A 209 16.54 -3.82 12.38
C GLU A 209 17.15 -2.68 13.20
N LEU A 210 16.76 -2.63 14.47
CA LEU A 210 17.41 -1.78 15.47
C LEU A 210 18.84 -2.27 15.69
N ARG A 211 19.76 -1.33 15.91
CA ARG A 211 21.15 -1.62 16.23
C ARG A 211 21.58 -0.96 17.53
#